data_AF-A0A534Y1Y0-F1
#
_entry.id   AF-A0A534Y1Y0-F1
#
_cell.length_a   1.000
_cell.length_b   1.000
_cell.length_c   1.000
_cell.angle_alpha   90.00
_cell.angle_beta   90.00
_cell.angle_gamma   90.00
#
_symmetry.space_group_name_H-M   'P 1'
#
loop_
_entity.id
_entity.type
_entity.pdbx_description
1 polymer ?
#
loop_
_entity_poly.entity_id
_entity_poly.type
_entity_poly.pdbx_seq_one_letter_code
_entity_poly.pdbx_strand_id
1 'polypeptide(L)'
;LGPSLPAAEARGTVLPPARKGDVWRALVRYRPAAIALIDGVFESEPSVWHHEILDALDAGVRVFGGASMGALRAAELRARGMIGVGRIFEWYRDGRITDDSEVALLHAGAEHGFRPLTVPLVNVRWAAECARRAHVLRPAEGRALVSAAERIFYQERTWPRVLEALAAPARARWERFEVPDLKAEDARETLRAAAQPRSRWPVAPRQPAPSSLVRRARLDSAEIERLRRRSDSRELAEAGLRRALIAGWARECGLRPSPREVRAAELSWRKRLRLRTRAALCVRTGLTEAELLRACEELALEKLALDHAPRMIADGPAADEGLAAEARLRGLWDR
;
A
#
# COMPACT_ATOMS: atom_id res chain seq x y z
N LEU A 1 2.45 -6.79 -13.60
CA LEU A 1 3.71 -6.69 -14.37
C LEU A 1 3.42 -7.03 -15.82
N GLY A 2 3.97 -6.27 -16.76
CA GLY A 2 3.74 -6.46 -18.19
C GLY A 2 4.70 -5.62 -19.03
N PRO A 3 4.31 -4.40 -19.45
CA PRO A 3 5.09 -3.63 -20.41
C PRO A 3 6.46 -3.16 -19.91
N SER A 4 6.66 -3.05 -18.59
CA SER A 4 7.98 -2.67 -18.06
C SER A 4 8.95 -3.86 -18.00
N LEU A 5 8.45 -5.09 -17.82
CA LEU A 5 9.28 -6.28 -17.71
C LEU A 5 8.48 -7.55 -17.96
N PRO A 6 8.99 -8.55 -18.71
CA PRO A 6 8.31 -9.83 -18.87
C PRO A 6 8.07 -10.54 -17.54
N ALA A 7 6.93 -11.22 -17.42
CA ALA A 7 6.56 -11.96 -16.21
C ALA A 7 7.61 -13.03 -15.80
N ALA A 8 8.32 -13.60 -16.77
CA ALA A 8 9.36 -14.61 -16.54
C ALA A 8 10.58 -14.09 -15.77
N GLU A 9 10.82 -12.77 -15.73
CA GLU A 9 11.91 -12.18 -14.96
C GLU A 9 11.57 -11.99 -13.47
N ALA A 10 10.30 -12.15 -13.08
CA ALA A 10 9.86 -12.02 -11.71
C ALA A 10 9.74 -13.40 -11.02
N ARG A 11 10.09 -13.43 -9.73
CA ARG A 11 9.86 -14.60 -8.86
C ARG A 11 8.65 -14.35 -7.96
N GLY A 12 7.84 -15.39 -7.74
CA GLY A 12 6.64 -15.34 -6.89
C GLY A 12 5.35 -15.24 -7.70
N THR A 13 4.27 -14.79 -7.06
CA THR A 13 2.97 -14.62 -7.72
C THR A 13 2.98 -13.36 -8.57
N VAL A 14 3.02 -13.53 -9.90
CA VAL A 14 2.99 -12.42 -10.86
C VAL A 14 1.56 -12.21 -11.35
N LEU A 15 1.07 -10.98 -11.24
CA LEU A 15 -0.23 -10.54 -11.74
C LEU A 15 -0.04 -9.65 -12.98
N PRO A 16 -1.06 -9.49 -13.85
CA PRO A 16 -1.02 -8.56 -14.97
C PRO A 16 -0.80 -7.09 -14.53
N PRO A 17 -0.64 -6.12 -15.44
CA PRO A 17 -0.68 -4.70 -15.09
C PRO A 17 -1.89 -4.37 -14.22
N ALA A 18 -1.66 -3.70 -13.09
CA ALA A 18 -2.65 -3.50 -12.05
C ALA A 18 -3.74 -2.51 -12.48
N ARG A 19 -4.99 -2.89 -12.20
CA ARG A 19 -6.18 -2.04 -12.33
C ARG A 19 -6.86 -1.84 -10.99
N LYS A 20 -7.84 -0.94 -10.95
CA LYS A 20 -8.68 -0.72 -9.78
C LYS A 20 -9.24 -2.04 -9.21
N GLY A 21 -9.10 -2.19 -7.91
CA GLY A 21 -9.51 -3.34 -7.11
C GLY A 21 -8.52 -4.51 -7.10
N ASP A 22 -7.47 -4.51 -7.94
CA ASP A 22 -6.53 -5.63 -7.98
C ASP A 22 -5.71 -5.74 -6.70
N VAL A 23 -5.35 -4.62 -6.07
CA VAL A 23 -4.58 -4.65 -4.83
C VAL A 23 -5.43 -5.26 -3.72
N TRP A 24 -6.71 -4.87 -3.60
CA TRP A 24 -7.63 -5.53 -2.68
C TRP A 24 -7.81 -7.02 -2.97
N ARG A 25 -8.04 -7.40 -4.23
CA ARG A 25 -8.16 -8.82 -4.63
C ARG A 25 -6.90 -9.59 -4.26
N ALA A 26 -5.72 -9.02 -4.49
CA ALA A 26 -4.45 -9.64 -4.17
C ALA A 26 -4.26 -9.82 -2.66
N LEU A 27 -4.64 -8.82 -1.85
CA LEU A 27 -4.61 -8.90 -0.39
C LEU A 27 -5.46 -10.06 0.13
N VAL A 28 -6.68 -10.21 -0.39
CA VAL A 28 -7.61 -11.26 0.03
C VAL A 28 -7.12 -12.63 -0.40
N ARG A 29 -6.74 -12.77 -1.68
CA ARG A 29 -6.44 -14.06 -2.30
C ARG A 29 -5.09 -14.63 -1.86
N TYR A 30 -4.06 -13.79 -1.74
CA TYR A 30 -2.69 -14.26 -1.57
C TYR A 30 -2.10 -13.97 -0.18
N ARG A 31 -2.75 -13.10 0.62
CA ARG A 31 -2.25 -12.65 1.94
C ARG A 31 -0.74 -12.32 1.92
N PRO A 32 -0.28 -11.47 0.98
CA PRO A 32 1.14 -11.32 0.72
C PRO A 32 1.87 -10.62 1.86
N ALA A 33 3.14 -10.98 2.09
CA ALA A 33 4.02 -10.24 3.00
C ALA A 33 4.56 -8.94 2.37
N ALA A 34 4.59 -8.85 1.04
CA ALA A 34 4.97 -7.68 0.28
C ALA A 34 4.27 -7.65 -1.09
N ILE A 35 4.03 -6.45 -1.61
CA ILE A 35 3.52 -6.19 -2.95
C ILE A 35 4.53 -5.30 -3.68
N ALA A 36 4.92 -5.69 -4.90
CA ALA A 36 5.65 -4.84 -5.84
C ALA A 36 4.66 -4.35 -6.90
N LEU A 37 4.27 -3.10 -6.82
CA LEU A 37 3.47 -2.42 -7.83
C LEU A 37 4.42 -1.82 -8.87
N ILE A 38 4.32 -2.28 -10.11
CA ILE A 38 5.18 -1.84 -11.23
C ILE A 38 4.28 -1.25 -12.30
N ASP A 39 3.66 -2.10 -13.12
CA ASP A 39 2.76 -1.68 -14.18
C ASP A 39 1.33 -1.53 -13.70
N GLY A 40 0.65 -0.53 -14.26
CA GLY A 40 -0.81 -0.39 -14.20
C GLY A 40 -1.37 -0.03 -15.57
N VAL A 41 -2.68 -0.18 -15.71
CA VAL A 41 -3.41 0.14 -16.95
C VAL A 41 -3.87 1.59 -16.97
N PHE A 42 -3.90 2.18 -18.17
CA PHE A 42 -4.36 3.54 -18.45
C PHE A 42 -5.61 3.51 -19.35
N GLU A 43 -6.47 4.53 -19.20
CA GLU A 43 -7.66 4.83 -20.02
C GLU A 43 -8.75 3.74 -20.06
N SER A 44 -8.47 2.59 -20.66
CA SER A 44 -9.46 1.52 -20.90
C SER A 44 -10.04 0.94 -19.63
N GLU A 45 -9.30 1.07 -18.53
CA GLU A 45 -9.74 0.67 -17.20
C GLU A 45 -9.24 1.68 -16.15
N PRO A 46 -10.01 1.91 -15.07
CA PRO A 46 -9.55 2.76 -13.98
C PRO A 46 -8.24 2.22 -13.39
N SER A 47 -7.24 3.08 -13.35
CA SER A 47 -5.94 2.81 -12.73
C SER A 47 -6.07 2.49 -11.24
N VAL A 48 -5.05 1.85 -10.67
CA VAL A 48 -5.05 1.46 -9.26
C VAL A 48 -5.26 2.68 -8.36
N TRP A 49 -6.15 2.54 -7.37
CA TRP A 49 -6.47 3.63 -6.46
C TRP A 49 -5.50 3.71 -5.28
N HIS A 50 -5.20 4.94 -4.86
CA HIS A 50 -4.40 5.19 -3.65
C HIS A 50 -4.96 4.48 -2.43
N HIS A 51 -6.29 4.48 -2.27
CA HIS A 51 -6.96 3.82 -1.15
C HIS A 51 -6.64 2.33 -1.05
N GLU A 52 -6.46 1.62 -2.17
CA GLU A 52 -6.12 0.20 -2.11
C GLU A 52 -4.70 -0.03 -1.62
N ILE A 53 -3.78 0.86 -2.01
CA ILE A 53 -2.38 0.82 -1.57
C ILE A 53 -2.30 1.18 -0.08
N LEU A 54 -3.03 2.21 0.36
CA LEU A 54 -3.14 2.57 1.76
C LEU A 54 -3.68 1.41 2.59
N ASP A 55 -4.72 0.74 2.10
CA ASP A 55 -5.30 -0.45 2.72
C ASP A 55 -4.30 -1.61 2.82
N ALA A 56 -3.42 -1.80 1.82
CA ALA A 56 -2.33 -2.78 1.89
C ALA A 56 -1.28 -2.40 2.94
N LEU A 57 -0.91 -1.12 3.03
CA LEU A 57 0.03 -0.60 4.03
C LEU A 57 -0.55 -0.73 5.45
N ASP A 58 -1.83 -0.44 5.63
CA ASP A 58 -2.55 -0.56 6.92
C ASP A 58 -2.71 -2.02 7.33
N ALA A 59 -2.75 -2.92 6.35
CA ALA A 59 -2.59 -4.34 6.53
C ALA A 59 -1.17 -4.74 7.01
N GLY A 60 -0.19 -3.84 7.05
CA GLY A 60 1.20 -4.18 7.35
C GLY A 60 1.86 -4.99 6.25
N VAL A 61 1.29 -4.95 5.03
CA VAL A 61 1.97 -5.44 3.82
C VAL A 61 2.93 -4.35 3.37
N ARG A 62 4.18 -4.72 3.10
CA ARG A 62 5.13 -3.76 2.51
C ARG A 62 4.75 -3.53 1.06
N VAL A 63 4.48 -2.29 0.68
CA VAL A 63 4.19 -1.96 -0.71
C VAL A 63 5.38 -1.21 -1.29
N PHE A 64 5.99 -1.81 -2.32
CA PHE A 64 7.04 -1.21 -3.13
C PHE A 64 6.41 -0.70 -4.43
N GLY A 65 6.81 0.49 -4.85
CA GLY A 65 6.39 1.06 -6.12
C GLY A 65 7.59 1.58 -6.87
N GLY A 66 7.75 1.16 -8.12
CA GLY A 66 8.82 1.63 -8.98
C GLY A 66 8.55 1.25 -10.42
N ALA A 67 9.21 1.95 -11.34
CA ALA A 67 8.82 2.08 -12.74
C ALA A 67 7.35 2.52 -12.93
N SER A 68 7.01 2.88 -14.17
CA SER A 68 5.62 2.99 -14.63
C SER A 68 4.64 3.66 -13.64
N MET A 69 3.43 3.12 -13.47
CA MET A 69 2.42 3.57 -12.51
C MET A 69 2.81 3.34 -11.04
N GLY A 70 3.63 2.33 -10.76
CA GLY A 70 4.13 2.03 -9.42
C GLY A 70 4.98 3.17 -8.84
N ALA A 71 5.85 3.75 -9.65
CA ALA A 71 6.69 4.89 -9.29
C ALA A 71 5.86 6.15 -8.98
N LEU A 72 4.85 6.43 -9.82
CA LEU A 72 3.90 7.52 -9.60
C LEU A 72 3.20 7.36 -8.23
N ARG A 73 2.58 6.20 -8.00
CA ARG A 73 1.89 5.92 -6.73
C ARG A 73 2.83 5.96 -5.53
N ALA A 74 4.07 5.51 -5.68
CA ALA A 74 5.06 5.61 -4.63
C ALA A 74 5.45 7.07 -4.32
N ALA A 75 5.59 7.94 -5.31
CA ALA A 75 5.86 9.36 -5.08
C ALA A 75 4.74 10.01 -4.27
N GLU A 76 3.48 9.72 -4.62
CA GLU A 76 2.29 10.25 -3.94
C GLU A 76 2.11 9.68 -2.52
N LEU A 77 2.46 8.40 -2.30
CA LEU A 77 2.22 7.68 -1.05
C LEU A 77 3.47 7.44 -0.20
N ARG A 78 4.62 8.01 -0.57
CA ARG A 78 5.87 7.92 0.20
C ARG A 78 5.66 8.34 1.64
N ALA A 79 5.05 9.50 1.86
CA ALA A 79 4.77 10.03 3.20
C ALA A 79 3.79 9.16 4.01
N ARG A 80 3.17 8.16 3.37
CA ARG A 80 2.21 7.23 3.94
C ARG A 80 2.78 5.81 4.13
N GLY A 81 4.04 5.58 3.77
CA GLY A 81 4.76 4.32 4.01
C GLY A 81 4.96 3.45 2.76
N MET A 82 4.50 3.87 1.59
CA MET A 82 4.86 3.19 0.34
C MET A 82 6.35 3.41 0.04
N ILE A 83 7.06 2.36 -0.35
CA ILE A 83 8.49 2.40 -0.61
C ILE A 83 8.70 2.65 -2.10
N GLY A 84 9.19 3.84 -2.44
CA GLY A 84 9.58 4.16 -3.80
C GLY A 84 10.93 3.58 -4.19
N VAL A 85 11.03 3.06 -5.41
CA VAL A 85 12.24 2.42 -5.95
C VAL A 85 12.52 2.90 -7.36
N GLY A 86 13.79 3.11 -7.68
CA GLY A 86 14.25 3.46 -9.01
C GLY A 86 14.16 4.95 -9.35
N ARG A 87 14.72 5.29 -10.50
CA ARG A 87 14.91 6.67 -10.95
C ARG A 87 13.62 7.36 -11.36
N ILE A 88 12.64 6.64 -11.91
CA ILE A 88 11.34 7.19 -12.28
C ILE A 88 10.61 7.67 -11.01
N PHE A 89 10.71 6.91 -9.91
CA PHE A 89 10.18 7.34 -8.62
C PHE A 89 10.89 8.61 -8.13
N GLU A 90 12.23 8.67 -8.22
CA GLU A 90 13.00 9.87 -7.84
C GLU A 90 12.60 11.08 -8.67
N TRP A 91 12.39 10.91 -9.98
CA TRP A 91 11.96 11.99 -10.86
C TRP A 91 10.59 12.54 -10.48
N TYR A 92 9.62 11.69 -10.13
CA TYR A 92 8.33 12.16 -9.61
C TYR A 92 8.46 12.80 -8.22
N ARG A 93 9.21 12.17 -7.32
CA ARG A 93 9.43 12.67 -5.95
C ARG A 93 10.03 14.08 -5.94
N ASP A 94 11.00 14.32 -6.82
CA ASP A 94 11.74 15.57 -6.91
C ASP A 94 11.06 16.58 -7.84
N GLY A 95 9.92 16.24 -8.45
CA GLY A 95 9.18 17.11 -9.37
C GLY A 95 9.87 17.33 -10.72
N ARG A 96 10.87 16.52 -11.08
CA ARG A 96 11.52 16.55 -12.41
C ARG A 96 10.54 16.14 -13.51
N ILE A 97 9.60 15.26 -13.18
CA ILE A 97 8.43 14.92 -13.98
C ILE A 97 7.19 14.99 -13.08
N THR A 98 6.04 15.38 -13.63
CA THR A 98 4.79 15.51 -12.88
C THR A 98 3.55 14.99 -13.61
N ASP A 99 3.65 14.74 -14.92
CA ASP A 99 2.53 14.32 -15.76
C ASP A 99 2.45 12.79 -15.83
N ASP A 100 1.27 12.22 -15.62
CA ASP A 100 1.04 10.77 -15.63
C ASP A 100 1.39 10.13 -17.00
N SER A 101 1.29 10.89 -18.10
CA SER A 101 1.63 10.43 -19.45
C SER A 101 3.13 10.17 -19.64
N GLU A 102 4.00 10.64 -18.73
CA GLU A 102 5.45 10.41 -18.77
C GLU A 102 5.79 8.91 -18.82
N VAL A 103 4.99 8.12 -18.10
CA VAL A 103 5.13 6.68 -18.00
C VAL A 103 4.17 5.89 -18.90
N ALA A 104 3.22 6.57 -19.55
CA ALA A 104 2.22 5.97 -20.41
C ALA A 104 2.83 5.46 -21.72
N LEU A 105 2.34 4.30 -22.16
CA LEU A 105 2.66 3.69 -23.45
C LEU A 105 1.48 2.77 -23.84
N LEU A 106 1.31 2.56 -25.14
CA LEU A 106 0.49 1.48 -25.70
C LEU A 106 1.22 0.14 -25.61
N HIS A 107 0.53 -0.90 -25.13
CA HIS A 107 1.04 -2.27 -25.05
C HIS A 107 0.04 -3.28 -25.64
N ALA A 108 0.52 -4.46 -26.01
CA ALA A 108 -0.32 -5.54 -26.51
C ALA A 108 -1.18 -6.18 -25.39
N GLY A 109 -2.13 -7.03 -25.76
CA GLY A 109 -2.94 -7.79 -24.81
C GLY A 109 -2.18 -8.89 -24.07
N ALA A 110 -2.90 -9.60 -23.21
CA ALA A 110 -2.36 -10.69 -22.39
C ALA A 110 -1.82 -11.85 -23.25
N GLU A 111 -2.47 -12.12 -24.37
CA GLU A 111 -2.08 -13.12 -25.39
C GLU A 111 -0.71 -12.86 -26.02
N HIS A 112 -0.20 -11.63 -25.89
CA HIS A 112 1.11 -11.20 -26.36
C HIS A 112 2.04 -10.76 -25.23
N GLY A 113 1.72 -11.12 -23.99
CA GLY A 113 2.56 -10.87 -22.81
C GLY A 113 2.67 -9.39 -22.42
N PHE A 114 1.69 -8.57 -22.81
CA PHE A 114 1.70 -7.12 -22.54
C PHE A 114 2.93 -6.38 -23.08
N ARG A 115 3.57 -6.88 -24.15
CA ARG A 115 4.75 -6.23 -24.72
C ARG A 115 4.46 -4.78 -25.12
N PRO A 116 5.36 -3.82 -24.86
CA PRO A 116 5.17 -2.44 -25.27
C PRO A 116 5.16 -2.36 -26.81
N LEU A 117 4.22 -1.58 -27.35
CA LEU A 117 4.11 -1.25 -28.78
C LEU A 117 4.68 0.15 -29.10
N THR A 118 4.84 0.96 -28.05
CA THR A 118 5.31 2.35 -28.10
C THR A 118 6.27 2.60 -26.94
N VAL A 119 6.94 3.75 -26.96
CA VAL A 119 7.91 4.15 -25.96
C VAL A 119 7.34 5.22 -25.01
N PRO A 120 7.55 5.08 -23.69
CA PRO A 120 7.17 6.09 -22.71
C PRO A 120 8.16 7.26 -22.75
N LEU A 121 7.72 8.45 -22.36
CA LEU A 121 8.55 9.66 -22.43
C LEU A 121 9.74 9.58 -21.48
N VAL A 122 9.58 8.95 -20.30
CA VAL A 122 10.70 8.73 -19.36
C VAL A 122 11.86 7.95 -19.99
N ASN A 123 11.59 6.97 -20.87
CA ASN A 123 12.66 6.23 -21.55
C ASN A 123 13.37 7.12 -22.58
N VAL A 124 12.63 8.00 -23.28
CA VAL A 124 13.25 8.95 -24.21
C VAL A 124 14.15 9.94 -23.47
N ARG A 125 13.66 10.51 -22.35
CA ARG A 125 14.44 11.41 -21.49
C ARG A 125 15.73 10.74 -20.99
N TRP A 126 15.61 9.49 -20.52
CA TRP A 126 16.75 8.73 -20.01
C TRP A 126 17.75 8.39 -21.11
N ALA A 127 17.28 7.89 -22.24
CA ALA A 127 18.14 7.55 -23.37
C ALA A 127 18.86 8.79 -23.93
N ALA A 128 18.20 9.95 -24.00
CA ALA A 128 18.84 11.21 -24.39
C ALA A 128 19.95 11.61 -23.40
N GLU A 129 19.71 11.44 -22.09
CA GLU A 129 20.69 11.72 -21.05
C GLU A 129 21.91 10.78 -21.16
N CYS A 130 21.69 9.48 -21.33
CA CYS A 130 22.74 8.48 -21.51
C CYS A 130 23.53 8.71 -22.81
N ALA A 131 22.85 8.95 -23.93
CA ALA A 131 23.49 9.24 -25.21
C ALA A 131 24.36 10.52 -25.15
N ARG A 132 23.93 11.53 -24.39
CA ARG A 132 24.72 12.74 -24.16
C ARG A 132 25.97 12.46 -23.32
N ARG A 133 25.83 11.67 -22.25
CA ARG A 133 26.97 11.25 -21.40
C ARG A 133 27.98 10.40 -22.20
N ALA A 134 27.49 9.59 -23.14
CA ALA A 134 28.31 8.77 -24.03
C ALA A 134 28.83 9.53 -25.28
N HIS A 135 28.60 10.84 -25.37
CA HIS A 135 28.96 11.69 -26.52
C HIS A 135 28.38 11.24 -27.88
N VAL A 136 27.33 10.41 -27.87
CA VAL A 136 26.55 10.01 -29.06
C VAL A 136 25.72 11.20 -29.56
N LEU A 137 25.08 11.92 -28.64
CA LEU A 137 24.31 13.12 -28.93
C LEU A 137 24.94 14.38 -28.32
N ARG A 138 24.93 15.46 -29.08
CA ARG A 138 25.23 16.81 -28.59
C ARG A 138 24.07 17.30 -27.70
N PRO A 139 24.30 18.28 -26.81
CA PRO A 139 23.24 18.82 -25.96
C PRO A 139 22.00 19.32 -26.72
N ALA A 140 22.19 19.95 -27.89
CA ALA A 140 21.09 20.42 -28.72
C ALA A 140 20.30 19.26 -29.36
N GLU A 141 20.99 18.20 -29.80
CA GLU A 141 20.38 17.00 -30.37
C GLU A 141 19.54 16.25 -29.33
N GLY A 142 20.07 16.10 -28.11
CA GLY A 142 19.33 15.48 -26.99
C GLY A 142 18.07 16.26 -26.61
N ARG A 143 18.12 17.60 -26.59
CA ARG A 143 16.93 18.44 -26.35
C ARG A 143 15.90 18.29 -27.48
N ALA A 144 16.35 18.35 -28.73
CA ALA A 144 15.46 18.19 -29.89
C ALA A 144 14.74 16.84 -29.87
N LEU A 145 15.43 15.75 -29.51
CA LEU A 145 14.86 14.41 -29.36
C LEU A 145 13.73 14.39 -28.32
N VAL A 146 13.98 14.94 -27.13
CA VAL A 146 12.99 14.97 -26.04
C VAL A 146 11.80 15.85 -26.41
N SER A 147 12.02 17.05 -26.96
CA SER A 147 10.94 17.96 -27.38
C SER A 147 10.11 17.41 -28.55
N ALA A 148 10.68 16.56 -29.39
CA ALA A 148 9.92 15.84 -30.41
C ALA A 148 9.04 14.76 -29.78
N ALA A 149 9.58 13.97 -28.85
CA ALA A 149 8.83 12.95 -28.13
C ALA A 149 7.67 13.50 -27.29
N GLU A 150 7.85 14.67 -26.65
CA GLU A 150 6.82 15.38 -25.90
C GLU A 150 5.60 15.75 -26.76
N ARG A 151 5.81 16.04 -28.06
CA ARG A 151 4.73 16.42 -28.99
C ARG A 151 4.01 15.23 -29.62
N ILE A 152 4.52 14.01 -29.43
CA ILE A 152 3.89 12.79 -29.95
C ILE A 152 3.04 12.20 -28.83
N PHE A 153 1.75 12.02 -29.10
CA PHE A 153 0.84 11.35 -28.18
C PHE A 153 1.37 9.94 -27.85
N TYR A 154 1.25 9.52 -26.59
CA TYR A 154 1.98 8.34 -26.10
C TYR A 154 1.61 7.05 -26.87
N GLN A 155 0.38 6.95 -27.40
CA GLN A 155 -0.06 5.81 -28.20
C GLN A 155 0.56 5.73 -29.60
N GLU A 156 1.21 6.81 -30.05
CA GLU A 156 1.89 6.88 -31.34
C GLU A 156 3.41 6.98 -31.21
N ARG A 157 3.93 7.09 -29.98
CA ARG A 157 5.34 7.40 -29.74
C ARG A 157 6.21 6.17 -30.01
N THR A 158 6.93 6.17 -31.13
CA THR A 158 7.87 5.10 -31.48
C THR A 158 9.26 5.68 -31.72
N TRP A 159 10.31 4.88 -31.53
CA TRP A 159 11.69 5.34 -31.81
C TRP A 159 11.86 5.89 -33.23
N PRO A 160 11.37 5.24 -34.31
CA PRO A 160 11.43 5.81 -35.66
C PRO A 160 10.87 7.23 -35.74
N ARG A 161 9.68 7.49 -35.17
CA ARG A 161 9.05 8.83 -35.18
C ARG A 161 9.82 9.84 -34.32
N VAL A 162 10.29 9.43 -33.14
CA VAL A 162 11.08 10.31 -32.25
C VAL A 162 12.41 10.70 -32.90
N LEU A 163 13.04 9.79 -33.64
CA LEU A 163 14.33 10.02 -34.33
C LEU A 163 14.22 10.88 -35.60
N GLU A 164 13.00 11.20 -36.08
CA GLU A 164 12.78 12.18 -37.16
C GLU A 164 13.31 13.56 -36.82
N ALA A 165 13.39 13.91 -35.54
CA ALA A 165 13.95 15.17 -35.08
C ALA A 165 15.48 15.26 -35.17
N LEU A 166 16.18 14.15 -35.42
CA LEU A 166 17.63 14.11 -35.55
C LEU A 166 18.05 14.18 -37.02
N ALA A 167 19.05 15.02 -37.31
CA ALA A 167 19.73 15.02 -38.61
C ALA A 167 20.45 13.69 -38.86
N ALA A 168 20.66 13.34 -40.13
CA ALA A 168 21.23 12.04 -40.54
C ALA A 168 22.54 11.67 -39.81
N PRO A 169 23.52 12.57 -39.58
CA PRO A 169 24.72 12.21 -38.84
C PRO A 169 24.46 11.83 -37.37
N ALA A 170 23.50 12.49 -36.72
CA ALA A 170 23.12 12.17 -35.34
C ALA A 170 22.35 10.85 -35.26
N ARG A 171 21.47 10.59 -36.24
CA ARG A 171 20.76 9.31 -36.34
C ARG A 171 21.72 8.14 -36.55
N ALA A 172 22.73 8.27 -37.41
CA ALA A 172 23.73 7.23 -37.63
C ALA A 172 24.57 6.91 -36.37
N ARG A 173 24.82 7.90 -35.51
CA ARG A 173 25.44 7.67 -34.19
C ARG A 173 24.47 6.97 -33.24
N TRP A 174 23.20 7.37 -33.23
CA TRP A 174 22.16 6.76 -32.42
C TRP A 174 21.91 5.28 -32.77
N GLU A 175 21.93 4.91 -34.05
CA GLU A 175 21.73 3.52 -34.49
C GLU A 175 22.79 2.54 -33.94
N ARG A 176 23.98 3.05 -33.58
CA ARG A 176 25.06 2.27 -32.95
C ARG A 176 25.01 2.32 -31.43
N PHE A 177 24.10 3.11 -30.85
CA PHE A 177 23.96 3.28 -29.42
C PHE A 177 22.98 2.27 -28.86
N GLU A 178 23.40 1.53 -27.83
CA GLU A 178 22.51 0.66 -27.08
C GLU A 178 21.57 1.51 -26.24
N VAL A 179 20.31 1.57 -26.65
CA VAL A 179 19.29 2.41 -26.02
C VAL A 179 18.85 1.77 -24.70
N PRO A 180 19.05 2.43 -23.54
CA PRO A 180 18.65 1.88 -22.25
C PRO A 180 17.12 1.93 -22.08
N ASP A 181 16.59 0.96 -21.34
CA ASP A 181 15.17 0.89 -20.96
C ASP A 181 15.02 1.18 -19.46
N LEU A 182 14.72 2.44 -19.13
CA LEU A 182 14.62 2.87 -17.75
C LEU A 182 13.46 2.17 -17.01
N LYS A 183 12.31 1.96 -17.66
CA LYS A 183 11.19 1.23 -17.05
C LYS A 183 11.61 -0.20 -16.69
N ALA A 184 12.36 -0.87 -17.56
CA ALA A 184 12.85 -2.22 -17.27
C ALA A 184 13.91 -2.25 -16.16
N GLU A 185 14.85 -1.29 -16.16
CA GLU A 185 15.83 -1.13 -15.08
C GLU A 185 15.15 -0.93 -13.71
N ASP A 186 14.26 0.05 -13.61
CA ASP A 186 13.51 0.35 -12.39
C ASP A 186 12.60 -0.81 -11.96
N ALA A 187 11.99 -1.54 -12.90
CA ALA A 187 11.19 -2.71 -12.59
C ALA A 187 12.04 -3.81 -11.94
N ARG A 188 13.23 -4.08 -12.48
CA ARG A 188 14.18 -5.05 -11.89
C ARG A 188 14.66 -4.60 -10.51
N GLU A 189 14.92 -3.32 -10.31
CA GLU A 189 15.27 -2.77 -8.99
C GLU A 189 14.13 -2.93 -7.99
N THR A 190 12.90 -2.67 -8.41
CA THR A 190 11.70 -2.81 -7.57
C THR A 190 11.48 -4.25 -7.14
N LEU A 191 11.63 -5.22 -8.07
CA LEU A 191 11.55 -6.64 -7.75
C LEU A 191 12.65 -7.07 -6.76
N ARG A 192 13.89 -6.61 -6.98
CA ARG A 192 15.02 -6.87 -6.07
C ARG A 192 14.76 -6.30 -4.68
N ALA A 193 14.22 -5.09 -4.57
CA ALA A 193 13.89 -4.46 -3.29
C ALA A 193 12.77 -5.21 -2.55
N ALA A 194 11.70 -5.60 -3.26
CA ALA A 194 10.57 -6.31 -2.67
C ALA A 194 10.94 -7.72 -2.16
N ALA A 195 11.91 -8.37 -2.81
CA ALA A 195 12.42 -9.68 -2.42
C ALA A 195 13.30 -9.66 -1.15
N GLN A 196 13.75 -8.49 -0.68
CA GLN A 196 14.59 -8.42 0.52
C GLN A 196 13.79 -8.80 1.79
N PRO A 197 14.41 -9.55 2.73
CA PRO A 197 13.77 -9.93 3.99
C PRO A 197 13.37 -8.73 4.87
N ARG A 198 12.45 -8.95 5.81
CA ARG A 198 11.76 -7.93 6.62
C ARG A 198 12.66 -7.00 7.46
N SER A 199 13.96 -7.27 7.59
CA SER A 199 14.78 -6.79 8.72
C SER A 199 15.17 -5.31 8.73
N ARG A 200 14.69 -4.47 7.80
CA ARG A 200 15.21 -3.08 7.66
C ARG A 200 14.20 -1.94 7.64
N TRP A 201 12.89 -2.19 7.64
CA TRP A 201 11.93 -1.12 7.36
C TRP A 201 10.84 -1.04 8.44
N PRO A 202 10.86 0.00 9.30
CA PRO A 202 9.76 0.24 10.22
C PRO A 202 8.54 0.70 9.41
N VAL A 203 7.62 -0.22 9.11
CA VAL A 203 6.27 0.17 8.69
C VAL A 203 5.57 0.66 9.95
N ALA A 204 5.55 1.97 10.15
CA ALA A 204 4.71 2.56 11.18
C ALA A 204 3.24 2.29 10.80
N PRO A 205 2.44 1.61 11.66
CA PRO A 205 1.02 1.45 11.39
C PRO A 205 0.38 2.83 11.27
N ARG A 206 -0.34 3.12 10.19
CA ARG A 206 -1.14 4.33 10.17
C ARG A 206 -2.31 4.19 11.14
N GLN A 207 -2.69 5.32 11.69
CA GLN A 207 -4.07 5.56 12.10
C GLN A 207 -4.75 6.36 10.97
N PRO A 208 -5.97 6.00 10.54
CA PRO A 208 -6.89 5.01 11.12
C PRO A 208 -6.57 3.54 10.74
N ALA A 209 -7.28 2.60 11.38
CA ALA A 209 -7.21 1.16 11.11
C ALA A 209 -7.60 0.82 9.65
N PRO A 210 -7.12 -0.32 9.08
CA PRO A 210 -7.44 -0.73 7.71
C PRO A 210 -8.95 -0.81 7.44
N SER A 211 -9.35 -0.62 6.17
CA SER A 211 -10.75 -0.69 5.78
C SER A 211 -11.43 -1.98 6.23
N SER A 212 -12.76 -1.94 6.40
CA SER A 212 -13.53 -3.12 6.83
C SER A 212 -13.37 -4.31 5.87
N LEU A 213 -13.14 -4.05 4.57
CA LEU A 213 -12.86 -5.06 3.57
C LEU A 213 -11.55 -5.80 3.89
N VAL A 214 -10.47 -5.07 4.12
CA VAL A 214 -9.15 -5.64 4.45
C VAL A 214 -9.18 -6.39 5.77
N ARG A 215 -9.83 -5.83 6.80
CA ARG A 215 -9.98 -6.49 8.10
C ARG A 215 -10.69 -7.82 7.97
N ARG A 216 -11.79 -7.88 7.21
CA ARG A 216 -12.53 -9.13 6.96
C ARG A 216 -11.73 -10.13 6.13
N ALA A 217 -10.97 -9.68 5.13
CA ALA A 217 -10.17 -10.55 4.27
C ALA A 217 -9.06 -11.33 5.01
N ARG A 218 -8.59 -10.78 6.13
CA ARG A 218 -7.57 -11.39 6.99
C ARG A 218 -8.11 -12.49 7.90
N LEU A 219 -9.42 -12.53 8.11
CA LEU A 219 -10.03 -13.53 8.98
C LEU A 219 -9.87 -14.91 8.36
N ASP A 220 -9.52 -15.90 9.18
CA ASP A 220 -9.57 -17.30 8.77
C ASP A 220 -11.03 -17.76 8.71
N SER A 221 -11.54 -17.96 7.49
CA SER A 221 -12.95 -18.33 7.26
C SER A 221 -13.34 -19.62 7.96
N ALA A 222 -12.44 -20.61 8.05
CA ALA A 222 -12.73 -21.88 8.73
C ALA A 222 -12.85 -21.69 10.24
N GLU A 223 -11.93 -20.90 10.80
CA GLU A 223 -11.96 -20.55 12.22
C GLU A 223 -13.19 -19.72 12.59
N ILE A 224 -13.59 -18.75 11.75
CA ILE A 224 -14.82 -17.96 11.95
C ILE A 224 -16.05 -18.86 11.92
N GLU A 225 -16.12 -19.81 10.99
CA GLU A 225 -17.25 -20.74 10.92
C GLU A 225 -17.30 -21.68 12.13
N ARG A 226 -16.15 -22.12 12.64
CA ARG A 226 -16.06 -22.85 13.90
C ARG A 226 -16.56 -22.02 15.08
N LEU A 227 -16.17 -20.75 15.17
CA LEU A 227 -16.60 -19.84 16.23
C LEU A 227 -18.10 -19.54 16.18
N ARG A 228 -18.70 -19.46 14.98
CA ARG A 228 -20.15 -19.27 14.81
C ARG A 228 -21.00 -20.39 15.42
N ARG A 229 -20.47 -21.61 15.45
CA ARG A 229 -21.16 -22.79 16.01
C ARG A 229 -21.13 -22.86 17.54
N ARG A 230 -20.39 -21.97 18.21
CA ARG A 230 -20.40 -21.89 19.68
C ARG A 230 -21.73 -21.31 20.16
N SER A 231 -22.17 -21.74 21.33
CA SER A 231 -23.38 -21.22 21.98
C SER A 231 -23.28 -19.73 22.35
N ASP A 232 -22.07 -19.25 22.66
CA ASP A 232 -21.76 -17.85 23.02
C ASP A 232 -21.33 -16.99 21.81
N SER A 233 -21.47 -17.50 20.57
CA SER A 233 -20.93 -16.83 19.37
C SER A 233 -21.48 -15.41 19.17
N ARG A 234 -22.77 -15.21 19.44
CA ARG A 234 -23.43 -13.91 19.36
C ARG A 234 -22.89 -12.94 20.42
N GLU A 235 -22.74 -13.39 21.66
CA GLU A 235 -22.23 -12.56 22.75
C GLU A 235 -20.77 -12.13 22.48
N LEU A 236 -19.94 -13.05 21.98
CA LEU A 236 -18.58 -12.75 21.54
C LEU A 236 -18.54 -11.70 20.43
N ALA A 237 -19.41 -11.83 19.42
CA ALA A 237 -19.49 -10.89 18.32
C ALA A 237 -19.95 -9.49 18.80
N GLU A 238 -20.99 -9.43 19.62
CA GLU A 238 -21.49 -8.17 20.18
C GLU A 238 -20.44 -7.48 21.06
N ALA A 239 -19.74 -8.23 21.92
CA ALA A 239 -18.66 -7.69 22.74
C ALA A 239 -17.51 -7.12 21.88
N GLY A 240 -17.14 -7.82 20.80
CA GLY A 240 -16.15 -7.33 19.84
C GLY A 240 -16.59 -6.07 19.09
N LEU A 241 -17.86 -6.01 18.67
CA LEU A 241 -18.44 -4.86 17.98
C LEU A 241 -18.53 -3.63 18.89
N ARG A 242 -19.00 -3.79 20.14
CA ARG A 242 -19.06 -2.68 21.11
C ARG A 242 -17.68 -2.07 21.31
N ARG A 243 -16.66 -2.89 21.55
CA ARG A 243 -15.27 -2.41 21.68
C ARG A 243 -14.79 -1.66 20.45
N ALA A 244 -14.98 -2.25 19.26
CA ALA A 244 -14.53 -1.64 18.01
C ALA A 244 -15.23 -0.31 17.72
N LEU A 245 -16.52 -0.20 18.04
CA LEU A 245 -17.29 1.04 17.89
C LEU A 245 -16.81 2.13 18.85
N ILE A 246 -16.69 1.81 20.15
CA ILE A 246 -16.24 2.77 21.17
C ILE A 246 -14.82 3.25 20.86
N ALA A 247 -13.89 2.33 20.57
CA ALA A 247 -12.51 2.68 20.25
C ALA A 247 -12.40 3.44 18.92
N GLY A 248 -13.27 3.13 17.95
CA GLY A 248 -13.39 3.87 16.69
C GLY A 248 -13.82 5.31 16.93
N TRP A 249 -14.94 5.49 17.62
CA TRP A 249 -15.50 6.80 17.95
C TRP A 249 -14.56 7.65 18.81
N ALA A 250 -13.93 7.06 19.84
CA ALA A 250 -12.94 7.76 20.66
C ALA A 250 -11.80 8.33 19.80
N ARG A 251 -11.34 7.55 18.81
CA ARG A 251 -10.29 7.99 17.88
C ARG A 251 -10.76 9.14 16.99
N GLU A 252 -12.02 9.12 16.54
CA GLU A 252 -12.65 10.19 15.76
C GLU A 252 -12.80 11.48 16.57
N CYS A 253 -13.11 11.38 17.86
CA CYS A 253 -13.09 12.50 18.81
C CYS A 253 -11.67 12.99 19.15
N GLY A 254 -10.63 12.44 18.53
CA GLY A 254 -9.24 12.87 18.73
C GLY A 254 -8.53 12.25 19.93
N LEU A 255 -9.15 11.33 20.67
CA LEU A 255 -8.50 10.67 21.80
C LEU A 255 -7.37 9.77 21.30
N ARG A 256 -6.26 9.74 22.06
CA ARG A 256 -5.10 8.89 21.80
C ARG A 256 -4.58 8.33 23.13
N PRO A 257 -4.42 7.01 23.25
CA PRO A 257 -3.87 6.44 24.48
C PRO A 257 -2.36 6.73 24.55
N SER A 258 -1.91 7.12 25.72
CA SER A 258 -0.50 7.21 26.06
C SER A 258 0.17 5.82 26.07
N PRO A 259 1.50 5.74 25.89
CA PRO A 259 2.22 4.48 26.02
C PRO A 259 2.01 3.77 27.36
N ARG A 260 1.71 4.52 28.42
CA ARG A 260 1.40 3.97 29.75
C ARG A 260 0.05 3.25 29.75
N GLU A 261 -0.96 3.81 29.11
CA GLU A 261 -2.31 3.21 29.01
C GLU A 261 -2.30 1.96 28.14
N VAL A 262 -1.57 1.99 27.01
CA VAL A 262 -1.38 0.80 26.16
C VAL A 262 -0.72 -0.34 26.94
N ARG A 263 0.33 -0.04 27.73
CA ARG A 263 0.96 -1.03 28.61
C ARG A 263 0.00 -1.53 29.69
N ALA A 264 -0.80 -0.66 30.30
CA ALA A 264 -1.78 -1.06 31.31
C ALA A 264 -2.85 -2.00 30.71
N ALA A 265 -3.31 -1.73 29.48
CA ALA A 265 -4.22 -2.60 28.75
C ALA A 265 -3.62 -3.99 28.49
N GLU A 266 -2.35 -4.05 28.06
CA GLU A 266 -1.63 -5.31 27.89
C GLU A 266 -1.52 -6.08 29.22
N LEU A 267 -1.12 -5.42 30.31
CA LEU A 267 -1.02 -6.03 31.63
C LEU A 267 -2.36 -6.63 32.08
N SER A 268 -3.45 -5.88 31.91
CA SER A 268 -4.81 -6.33 32.25
C SER A 268 -5.24 -7.53 31.40
N TRP A 269 -4.96 -7.51 30.09
CA TRP A 269 -5.26 -8.63 29.20
C TRP A 269 -4.50 -9.90 29.58
N ARG A 270 -3.19 -9.78 29.84
CA ARG A 270 -2.37 -10.91 30.33
C ARG A 270 -2.89 -11.46 31.65
N LYS A 271 -3.28 -10.58 32.60
CA LYS A 271 -3.86 -11.00 33.89
C LYS A 271 -5.15 -11.79 33.70
N ARG A 272 -6.06 -11.33 32.84
CA ARG A 272 -7.33 -12.05 32.52
C ARG A 272 -7.07 -13.45 31.96
N LEU A 273 -6.06 -13.59 31.09
CA LEU A 273 -5.69 -14.89 30.51
C LEU A 273 -4.68 -15.68 31.36
N ARG A 274 -4.30 -15.17 32.54
CA ARG A 274 -3.31 -15.77 33.46
C ARG A 274 -1.94 -16.03 32.81
N LEU A 275 -1.48 -15.10 31.98
CA LEU A 275 -0.20 -15.17 31.27
C LEU A 275 0.84 -14.23 31.89
N ARG A 276 2.12 -14.64 31.93
CA ARG A 276 3.20 -13.85 32.54
C ARG A 276 3.94 -12.94 31.55
N THR A 277 4.04 -13.33 30.28
CA THR A 277 4.86 -12.65 29.28
C THR A 277 4.04 -12.23 28.07
N ARG A 278 4.52 -11.23 27.32
CA ARG A 278 3.94 -10.82 26.04
C ARG A 278 4.00 -11.96 25.02
N ALA A 279 5.14 -12.65 24.95
CA ALA A 279 5.32 -13.79 24.04
C ALA A 279 4.25 -14.88 24.25
N ALA A 280 3.93 -15.20 25.51
CA ALA A 280 2.86 -16.16 25.81
C ALA A 280 1.48 -15.65 25.35
N LEU A 281 1.24 -14.33 25.42
CA LEU A 281 0.02 -13.71 24.91
C LEU A 281 -0.07 -13.77 23.38
N CYS A 282 1.02 -13.49 22.66
CA CYS A 282 1.10 -13.68 21.20
C CYS A 282 0.74 -15.12 20.82
N VAL A 283 1.38 -16.11 21.46
CA VAL A 283 1.12 -17.53 21.19
C VAL A 283 -0.33 -17.90 21.49
N ARG A 284 -0.88 -17.45 22.63
CA ARG A 284 -2.27 -17.77 23.02
C ARG A 284 -3.31 -17.19 22.06
N THR A 285 -3.05 -16.01 21.51
CA THR A 285 -4.00 -15.26 20.69
C THR A 285 -3.80 -15.46 19.19
N GLY A 286 -2.66 -16.02 18.79
CA GLY A 286 -2.25 -16.12 17.39
C GLY A 286 -1.85 -14.77 16.76
N LEU A 287 -1.72 -13.71 17.56
CA LEU A 287 -1.35 -12.38 17.08
C LEU A 287 0.17 -12.21 17.00
N THR A 288 0.62 -11.52 15.95
CA THR A 288 1.98 -10.95 15.89
C THR A 288 2.14 -9.85 16.93
N GLU A 289 3.37 -9.48 17.29
CA GLU A 289 3.61 -8.39 18.25
C GLU A 289 2.98 -7.06 17.82
N ALA A 290 3.03 -6.75 16.51
CA ALA A 290 2.42 -5.54 15.97
C ALA A 290 0.88 -5.57 16.06
N GLU A 291 0.27 -6.73 15.83
CA GLU A 291 -1.18 -6.90 16.00
C GLU A 291 -1.60 -6.82 17.46
N LEU A 292 -0.81 -7.41 18.36
CA LEU A 292 -1.04 -7.36 19.80
C LEU A 292 -0.98 -5.92 20.31
N LEU A 293 0.00 -5.12 19.87
CA LEU A 293 0.10 -3.70 20.22
C LEU A 293 -1.14 -2.92 19.76
N ARG A 294 -1.62 -3.14 18.52
CA ARG A 294 -2.86 -2.51 18.03
C ARG A 294 -4.08 -2.92 18.85
N ALA A 295 -4.20 -4.19 19.21
CA ALA A 295 -5.27 -4.66 20.08
C ALA A 295 -5.20 -4.02 21.48
N CYS A 296 -3.99 -3.81 22.01
CA CYS A 296 -3.80 -3.09 23.27
C CYS A 296 -4.16 -1.60 23.17
N GLU A 297 -3.88 -0.95 22.04
CA GLU A 297 -4.34 0.42 21.77
C GLU A 297 -5.87 0.51 21.72
N GLU A 298 -6.54 -0.45 21.07
CA GLU A 298 -8.02 -0.49 21.04
C GLU A 298 -8.62 -0.71 22.44
N LEU A 299 -8.04 -1.63 23.23
CA LEU A 299 -8.43 -1.84 24.63
C LEU A 299 -8.19 -0.58 25.49
N ALA A 300 -7.10 0.14 25.25
CA ALA A 300 -6.81 1.37 25.95
C ALA A 300 -7.78 2.50 25.56
N LEU A 301 -8.14 2.61 24.27
CA LEU A 301 -9.13 3.57 23.79
C LEU A 301 -10.53 3.29 24.34
N GLU A 302 -10.96 2.02 24.34
CA GLU A 302 -12.23 1.61 24.96
C GLU A 302 -12.26 2.04 26.43
N LYS A 303 -11.19 1.74 27.19
CA LYS A 303 -11.10 2.13 28.58
C LYS A 303 -11.10 3.65 28.77
N LEU A 304 -10.31 4.37 27.99
CA LEU A 304 -10.19 5.83 28.07
C LEU A 304 -11.55 6.50 27.79
N ALA A 305 -12.30 5.96 26.83
CA ALA A 305 -13.64 6.44 26.52
C ALA A 305 -14.62 6.24 27.69
N LEU A 306 -14.58 5.06 28.32
CA LEU A 306 -15.41 4.76 29.49
C LEU A 306 -15.01 5.60 30.71
N ASP A 307 -13.71 5.76 30.98
CA ASP A 307 -13.19 6.57 32.10
C ASP A 307 -13.53 8.07 31.94
N HIS A 308 -13.83 8.51 30.72
CA HIS A 308 -14.21 9.89 30.41
C HIS A 308 -15.63 10.03 29.87
N ALA A 309 -16.49 9.02 30.03
CA ALA A 309 -17.85 9.00 29.49
C ALA A 309 -18.67 10.28 29.78
N PRO A 310 -18.63 10.89 30.99
CA PRO A 310 -19.35 12.14 31.27
C PRO A 310 -18.94 13.33 30.40
N ARG A 311 -17.73 13.30 29.84
CA ARG A 311 -17.17 14.37 29.01
C ARG A 311 -17.18 14.05 27.52
N MET A 312 -17.53 12.82 27.14
CA MET A 312 -17.46 12.37 25.75
C MET A 312 -18.68 12.77 24.92
N ILE A 313 -19.83 13.00 25.56
CA ILE A 313 -21.05 13.56 24.96
C ILE A 313 -21.67 14.59 25.90
N ALA A 314 -22.51 15.47 25.34
CA ALA A 314 -23.28 16.40 26.15
C ALA A 314 -24.19 15.62 27.11
N ASP A 315 -24.10 15.92 28.41
CA ASP A 315 -24.82 15.20 29.48
C ASP A 315 -24.51 13.68 29.50
N GLY A 316 -23.22 13.34 29.45
CA GLY A 316 -22.77 11.94 29.41
C GLY A 316 -22.93 11.20 30.75
N PRO A 317 -23.07 9.86 30.71
CA PRO A 317 -23.39 9.07 31.89
C PRO A 317 -22.22 8.95 32.87
N ALA A 318 -22.54 8.97 34.17
CA ALA A 318 -21.58 8.71 35.24
C ALA A 318 -21.39 7.19 35.50
N ALA A 319 -20.30 6.84 36.19
CA ALA A 319 -20.00 5.44 36.53
C ALA A 319 -21.10 4.81 37.40
N ASP A 320 -21.64 5.58 38.35
CA ASP A 320 -22.70 5.12 39.26
C ASP A 320 -24.04 4.88 38.53
N GLU A 321 -24.36 5.72 37.54
CA GLU A 321 -25.52 5.51 36.66
C GLU A 321 -25.38 4.23 35.86
N GLY A 322 -24.19 3.99 35.30
CA GLY A 322 -23.88 2.75 34.59
C GLY A 322 -23.98 1.51 35.49
N LEU A 323 -23.46 1.59 36.71
CA LEU A 323 -23.55 0.51 37.71
C LEU A 323 -25.00 0.20 38.05
N ALA A 324 -25.81 1.23 38.36
CA ALA A 324 -27.22 1.07 38.70
C ALA A 324 -28.04 0.49 37.55
N ALA A 325 -27.80 0.97 36.32
CA ALA A 325 -28.47 0.46 35.13
C ALA A 325 -28.18 -1.02 34.89
N GLU A 326 -26.90 -1.42 34.94
CA GLU A 326 -26.50 -2.81 34.72
C GLU A 326 -26.96 -3.73 35.87
N ALA A 327 -26.90 -3.27 37.12
CA ALA A 327 -27.39 -4.03 38.27
C ALA A 327 -28.89 -4.33 38.15
N ARG A 328 -29.70 -3.37 37.70
CA ARG A 328 -31.14 -3.58 37.44
C ARG A 328 -31.38 -4.58 36.33
N LEU A 329 -30.67 -4.47 35.21
CA LEU A 329 -30.78 -5.42 34.09
C LEU A 329 -30.41 -6.85 34.50
N ARG A 330 -29.50 -7.01 35.45
CA ARG A 330 -29.06 -8.31 35.97
C ARG A 330 -29.86 -8.81 37.18
N GLY A 331 -30.86 -8.05 37.64
CA GLY A 331 -31.64 -8.41 38.83
C GLY A 331 -30.84 -8.37 40.15
N LEU A 332 -29.77 -7.58 40.21
CA LEU A 332 -28.92 -7.37 41.39
C LEU A 332 -29.30 -6.11 42.17
N TRP A 333 -30.38 -5.44 41.78
CA TRP A 333 -30.87 -4.23 42.43
C TRP A 333 -31.90 -4.59 43.49
N ASP A 334 -31.45 -4.74 44.73
CA ASP A 334 -32.34 -4.88 45.87
C ASP A 334 -32.99 -3.51 46.16
N ARG A 335 -34.31 -3.51 46.39
CA ARG A 335 -35.07 -2.30 46.71
C ARG A 335 -34.99 -1.94 48.18
#